data_AF-A0A540R835-F1
#
_entry.id   AF-A0A540R835-F1
#
_cell.length_a   1.000
_cell.length_b   1.000
_cell.length_c   1.000
_cell.angle_alpha   90.00
_cell.angle_beta   90.00
_cell.angle_gamma   90.00
#
_symmetry.space_group_name_H-M   'P 1'
#
loop_
_entity.id
_entity.type
_entity.pdbx_description
1 polymer ?
#
loop_
_entity_poly.entity_id
_entity_poly.type
_entity_poly.pdbx_seq_one_letter_code
_entity_poly.pdbx_strand_id
1 'polypeptide(L)'
;MDQDLYPAQCVLISLDSQYLEVSRLVGVDPDVTVGELALIAHAALGLEPAPPGHVHVGERLIEILDVLDEPAFHTLMNRSTGVDYHPSVGDWDIHLMFLSETRLQQATPALIDATGPDLVTAVGDGNRMRSMLEDVRQLLAGIPIPQTQWEAIQSIFPNYSLDQLRQRLTECFHPTIADRLRELSSVEDVMPEGFDFDTPFTPRMPARLEDPIGLREILLDSFPELQLDFPLPQLSDAAARTLGTRLTGILRTLASELRLTSTGAFRPALVKRLIEELDVAAFWPGAATASRESSVPPIGILHDFLVFMDYIEETSSRMNLAEKTNRLLSDPGLVGEDYFTMLPFCDDDSDLVSTALLFCLLIRGEPLPLSGVPTKVGPEGPDNVHRTIRLYQMLGILAPDDPLRLTEAGRGMVGWQLHNLRGIIEYKGLLNEEAGITHLLDTRPTPLTEPTHHDLDMDTLHDFFTLDEENYGLPDDFDDDQTRPF
;
A
#
# COMPACT_ATOMS: atom_id res chain seq x y z
N MET A 1 21.29 49.30 -13.25
CA MET A 1 19.99 48.75 -12.82
C MET A 1 20.37 47.62 -11.91
N ASP A 2 20.32 47.85 -10.61
CA ASP A 2 20.38 46.74 -9.65
C ASP A 2 19.07 45.98 -9.86
N GLN A 3 19.16 44.79 -10.45
CA GLN A 3 18.01 43.90 -10.51
C GLN A 3 17.79 43.41 -9.09
N ASP A 4 16.61 43.69 -8.53
CA ASP A 4 16.20 43.14 -7.24
C ASP A 4 16.25 41.62 -7.35
N LEU A 5 17.16 41.02 -6.58
CA LEU A 5 17.30 39.58 -6.48
C LEU A 5 16.47 39.09 -5.30
N TYR A 6 15.56 38.17 -5.55
CA TYR A 6 14.67 37.58 -4.56
C TYR A 6 15.37 36.44 -3.81
N PRO A 7 15.37 36.44 -2.47
CA PRO A 7 15.87 35.28 -1.72
C PRO A 7 14.97 34.07 -2.02
N ALA A 8 15.58 32.90 -2.18
CA ALA A 8 14.85 31.68 -2.46
C ALA A 8 15.55 30.47 -1.84
N GLN A 9 14.78 29.50 -1.36
CA GLN A 9 15.26 28.15 -1.06
C GLN A 9 14.97 27.25 -2.27
N CYS A 10 15.98 26.54 -2.78
CA CYS A 10 15.77 25.62 -3.90
C CYS A 10 15.22 24.27 -3.40
N VAL A 11 14.16 23.80 -4.05
CA VAL A 11 13.54 22.50 -3.80
C VAL A 11 13.46 21.74 -5.13
N LEU A 12 13.98 20.52 -5.15
CA LEU A 12 13.78 19.58 -6.23
C LEU A 12 12.58 18.72 -5.89
N ILE A 13 11.55 18.80 -6.73
CA ILE A 13 10.28 18.09 -6.60
C ILE A 13 10.26 17.03 -7.68
N SER A 14 10.29 15.75 -7.31
CA SER A 14 10.37 14.64 -8.27
C SER A 14 9.39 13.55 -7.94
N LEU A 15 8.84 12.91 -8.98
CA LEU A 15 8.09 11.67 -8.82
C LEU A 15 9.09 10.54 -8.55
N ASP A 16 8.91 9.77 -7.48
CA ASP A 16 9.65 8.53 -7.26
C ASP A 16 9.07 7.45 -8.19
N SER A 17 9.65 7.36 -9.38
CA SER A 17 9.30 6.34 -10.35
C SER A 17 10.55 5.83 -11.03
N GLN A 18 10.70 4.50 -11.05
CA GLN A 18 11.80 3.84 -11.76
C GLN A 18 11.69 3.96 -13.29
N TYR A 19 10.55 4.44 -13.80
CA TYR A 19 10.21 4.33 -15.22
C TYR A 19 9.79 5.65 -15.88
N LEU A 20 9.36 6.64 -15.08
CA LEU A 20 9.03 7.98 -15.54
C LEU A 20 9.91 9.00 -14.81
N GLU A 21 10.83 9.62 -15.54
CA GLU A 21 11.65 10.69 -15.00
C GLU A 21 10.87 12.01 -15.02
N VAL A 22 10.20 12.34 -13.91
CA VAL A 22 9.49 13.61 -13.72
C VAL A 22 10.14 14.39 -12.58
N SER A 23 10.65 15.58 -12.89
CA SER A 23 11.26 16.45 -11.88
C SER A 23 11.07 17.93 -12.19
N ARG A 24 11.01 18.74 -11.13
CA ARG A 24 10.86 20.20 -11.17
C ARG A 24 11.82 20.81 -10.15
N LEU A 25 12.72 21.66 -10.60
CA LEU A 25 13.55 22.47 -9.71
C LEU A 25 12.87 23.83 -9.54
N VAL A 26 12.42 24.11 -8.32
CA VAL A 26 11.67 25.31 -7.99
C VAL A 26 12.40 26.09 -6.92
N GLY A 27 12.53 27.41 -7.09
CA GLY A 27 12.90 28.30 -6.01
C GLY A 27 11.66 28.80 -5.30
N VAL A 28 11.57 28.59 -3.99
CA VAL A 28 10.43 29.01 -3.17
C VAL A 28 10.88 30.02 -2.12
N ASP A 29 9.94 30.74 -1.52
CA ASP A 29 10.25 31.67 -0.44
C ASP A 29 10.90 30.92 0.75
N PRO A 30 12.00 31.39 1.35
CA PRO A 30 12.59 30.76 2.53
C PRO A 30 11.64 30.65 3.74
N ASP A 31 10.63 31.50 3.82
CA ASP A 31 9.64 31.52 4.89
C ASP A 31 8.33 30.77 4.53
N VAL A 32 8.32 30.03 3.41
CA VAL A 32 7.15 29.27 2.92
C VAL A 32 6.60 28.30 3.98
N THR A 33 5.28 28.19 4.09
CA THR A 33 4.62 27.23 4.99
C THR A 33 4.56 25.83 4.39
N VAL A 34 4.32 24.80 5.21
CA VAL A 34 4.14 23.42 4.73
C VAL A 34 2.98 23.34 3.72
N GLY A 35 1.87 24.04 4.00
CA GLY A 35 0.71 24.09 3.11
C GLY A 35 1.02 24.72 1.75
N GLU A 36 1.71 25.87 1.75
CA GLU A 36 2.13 26.54 0.53
C GLU A 36 3.08 25.69 -0.30
N LEU A 37 4.02 24.99 0.34
CA LEU A 37 4.95 24.08 -0.34
C LEU A 37 4.21 22.92 -1.02
N ALA A 38 3.17 22.36 -0.40
CA ALA A 38 2.33 21.33 -1.01
C ALA A 38 1.59 21.83 -2.26
N LEU A 39 1.02 23.04 -2.19
CA LEU A 39 0.37 23.67 -3.35
C LEU A 39 1.37 23.95 -4.48
N ILE A 40 2.58 24.39 -4.13
CA ILE A 40 3.68 24.58 -5.09
C ILE A 40 4.04 23.26 -5.77
N ALA A 41 4.13 22.16 -5.02
CA ALA A 41 4.39 20.83 -5.59
C ALA A 41 3.30 20.41 -6.59
N HIS A 42 2.02 20.61 -6.26
CA HIS A 42 0.91 20.32 -7.17
C HIS A 42 1.02 21.14 -8.46
N ALA A 43 1.20 22.46 -8.34
CA ALA A 43 1.30 23.35 -9.50
C ALA A 43 2.52 23.05 -10.37
N ALA A 44 3.66 22.72 -9.74
CA ALA A 44 4.89 22.37 -10.44
C ALA A 44 4.71 21.08 -11.27
N LEU A 45 4.06 20.07 -10.71
CA LEU A 45 3.82 18.78 -11.35
C LEU A 45 2.59 18.76 -12.27
N GLY A 46 1.74 19.80 -12.23
CA GLY A 46 0.53 19.88 -13.04
C GLY A 46 -0.66 19.11 -12.46
N LEU A 47 -0.63 18.80 -11.16
CA LEU A 47 -1.77 18.25 -10.44
C LEU A 47 -2.81 19.34 -10.19
N GLU A 48 -4.08 18.95 -10.16
CA GLU A 48 -5.15 19.84 -9.73
C GLU A 48 -5.02 20.19 -8.22
N PRO A 49 -5.49 21.37 -7.80
CA PRO A 49 -5.57 21.72 -6.39
C PRO A 49 -6.44 20.72 -5.63
N ALA A 50 -5.92 20.15 -4.56
CA ALA A 50 -6.60 19.18 -3.71
C ALA A 50 -6.23 19.43 -2.24
N PRO A 51 -6.96 18.87 -1.26
CA PRO A 51 -6.54 18.90 0.14
C PRO A 51 -5.10 18.37 0.27
N PRO A 52 -4.30 18.92 1.19
CA PRO A 52 -2.96 18.40 1.37
C PRO A 52 -3.04 17.00 2.00
N GLY A 53 -2.21 16.08 1.53
CA GLY A 53 -2.10 14.73 2.10
C GLY A 53 -1.09 14.70 3.25
N HIS A 54 -0.18 13.73 3.22
CA HIS A 54 0.79 13.50 4.29
C HIS A 54 2.23 13.49 3.77
N VAL A 55 3.18 13.66 4.70
CA VAL A 55 4.62 13.64 4.41
C VAL A 55 5.32 12.64 5.32
N HIS A 56 6.20 11.83 4.77
CA HIS A 56 7.15 11.00 5.50
C HIS A 56 8.48 11.74 5.67
N VAL A 57 8.84 12.01 6.93
CA VAL A 57 10.13 12.59 7.32
C VAL A 57 10.96 11.51 8.02
N GLY A 58 11.70 10.74 7.23
CA GLY A 58 12.30 9.49 7.73
C GLY A 58 11.20 8.49 8.08
N GLU A 59 11.17 8.03 9.33
CA GLU A 59 10.14 7.08 9.82
C GLU A 59 8.87 7.77 10.35
N ARG A 60 8.81 9.12 10.34
CA ARG A 60 7.68 9.87 10.89
C ARG A 60 6.69 10.27 9.81
N LEU A 61 5.44 9.86 9.96
CA LEU A 61 4.29 10.37 9.21
C LEU A 61 3.83 11.71 9.81
N ILE A 62 3.61 12.70 8.96
CA ILE A 62 3.06 14.02 9.32
C ILE A 62 1.87 14.31 8.41
N GLU A 63 0.68 14.45 8.98
CA GLU A 63 -0.47 14.99 8.26
C GLU A 63 -0.24 16.47 8.01
N ILE A 64 -0.22 16.91 6.74
CA ILE A 64 0.08 18.32 6.41
C ILE A 64 -0.96 19.25 7.02
N LEU A 65 -2.22 18.81 7.13
CA LEU A 65 -3.29 19.59 7.75
C LEU A 65 -2.95 20.01 9.19
N ASP A 66 -2.20 19.18 9.94
CA ASP A 66 -1.85 19.46 11.32
C ASP A 66 -0.73 20.51 11.45
N VAL A 67 0.03 20.73 10.38
CA VAL A 67 1.22 21.60 10.34
C VAL A 67 1.17 22.64 9.21
N LEU A 68 -0.02 22.91 8.68
CA LEU A 68 -0.21 23.66 7.43
C LEU A 68 0.44 25.05 7.44
N ASP A 69 0.34 25.74 8.58
CA ASP A 69 0.88 27.08 8.80
C ASP A 69 2.31 27.09 9.37
N GLU A 70 2.91 25.92 9.60
CA GLU A 70 4.27 25.85 10.13
C GLU A 70 5.31 26.16 9.04
N PRO A 71 6.49 26.73 9.40
CA PRO A 71 7.56 26.98 8.45
C PRO A 71 8.10 25.66 7.86
N ALA A 72 7.99 25.49 6.53
CA ALA A 72 8.22 24.21 5.87
C ALA A 72 9.61 23.64 6.13
N PHE A 73 10.65 24.46 5.98
CA PHE A 73 12.03 24.00 6.14
C PHE A 73 12.38 23.65 7.57
N HIS A 74 11.80 24.35 8.56
CA HIS A 74 12.02 24.01 9.96
C HIS A 74 11.31 22.71 10.35
N THR A 75 10.09 22.51 9.85
CA THR A 75 9.25 21.35 10.19
C THR A 75 9.69 20.09 9.44
N LEU A 76 10.04 20.20 8.16
CA LEU A 76 10.33 19.04 7.29
C LEU A 76 11.83 18.69 7.20
N MET A 77 12.76 19.64 7.28
CA MET A 77 14.20 19.36 7.14
C MET A 77 14.87 18.82 8.41
N ASN A 78 14.12 18.54 9.47
CA ASN A 78 14.67 18.26 10.80
C ASN A 78 15.22 16.82 10.91
N ARG A 79 16.23 16.50 10.07
CA ARG A 79 17.24 15.39 10.08
C ARG A 79 17.52 14.75 8.71
N SER A 80 16.76 15.05 7.66
CA SER A 80 16.92 14.50 6.30
C SER A 80 17.10 15.61 5.24
N THR A 81 17.76 15.28 4.12
CA THR A 81 17.93 16.18 2.97
C THR A 81 16.71 16.22 2.04
N GLY A 82 15.70 15.39 2.33
CA GLY A 82 14.45 15.32 1.59
C GLY A 82 13.38 14.54 2.36
N VAL A 83 12.16 14.58 1.85
CA VAL A 83 10.95 13.97 2.45
C VAL A 83 10.03 13.45 1.34
N ASP A 84 9.24 12.43 1.64
CA ASP A 84 8.30 11.84 0.68
C ASP A 84 6.90 12.39 0.94
N TYR A 85 6.36 13.08 -0.05
CA TYR A 85 5.04 13.71 -0.01
C TYR A 85 4.04 12.89 -0.81
N HIS A 86 2.92 12.56 -0.18
CA HIS A 86 1.81 11.86 -0.79
C HIS A 86 0.59 12.77 -0.80
N PRO A 87 0.16 13.28 -1.97
CA PRO A 87 -1.07 14.05 -2.10
C PRO A 87 -2.30 13.27 -1.62
N SER A 88 -3.36 13.98 -1.21
CA SER A 88 -4.61 13.33 -0.81
C SER A 88 -5.41 12.74 -1.99
N VAL A 89 -5.06 13.10 -3.23
CA VAL A 89 -5.73 12.68 -4.45
C VAL A 89 -4.72 12.05 -5.41
N GLY A 90 -4.99 10.81 -5.78
CA GLY A 90 -4.08 9.98 -6.54
C GLY A 90 -3.03 9.31 -5.67
N ASP A 91 -2.33 8.36 -6.28
CA ASP A 91 -1.23 7.58 -5.69
C ASP A 91 0.07 8.09 -6.32
N TRP A 92 0.55 9.21 -5.80
CA TRP A 92 1.74 9.90 -6.28
C TRP A 92 2.79 9.94 -5.18
N ASP A 93 3.89 9.22 -5.40
CA ASP A 93 5.06 9.28 -4.52
C ASP A 93 5.95 10.46 -4.94
N ILE A 94 5.82 11.61 -4.26
CA ILE A 94 6.55 12.82 -4.62
C ILE A 94 7.69 13.04 -3.63
N HIS A 95 8.92 12.83 -4.07
CA HIS A 95 10.10 13.17 -3.29
C HIS A 95 10.39 14.67 -3.36
N LEU A 96 10.44 15.33 -2.19
CA LEU A 96 10.83 16.73 -2.01
C LEU A 96 12.24 16.78 -1.44
N MET A 97 13.22 17.13 -2.28
CA MET A 97 14.61 17.28 -1.86
C MET A 97 14.94 18.77 -1.65
N PHE A 98 15.38 19.09 -0.43
CA PHE A 98 15.73 20.45 -0.04
C PHE A 98 17.20 20.72 -0.34
N LEU A 99 17.46 21.66 -1.24
CA LEU A 99 18.80 22.03 -1.67
C LEU A 99 19.34 23.20 -0.85
N SER A 100 19.96 24.19 -1.49
CA SER A 100 20.54 25.36 -0.83
C SER A 100 19.74 26.64 -1.09
N GLU A 101 19.89 27.61 -0.19
CA GLU A 101 19.44 28.97 -0.40
C GLU A 101 20.20 29.63 -1.56
N THR A 102 19.50 30.45 -2.32
CA THR A 102 20.00 31.19 -3.47
C THR A 102 19.29 32.53 -3.62
N ARG A 103 19.63 33.24 -4.70
CA ARG A 103 19.01 34.49 -5.10
C ARG A 103 18.60 34.41 -6.56
N LEU A 104 17.30 34.62 -6.83
CA LEU A 104 16.73 34.52 -8.17
C LEU A 104 16.41 35.89 -8.75
N GLN A 105 16.43 35.97 -10.09
CA GLN A 105 16.01 37.18 -10.82
C GLN A 105 14.48 37.30 -10.93
N GLN A 106 13.74 36.26 -10.55
CA GLN A 106 12.29 36.17 -10.60
C GLN A 106 11.75 36.02 -9.18
N ALA A 107 10.53 36.51 -8.95
CA ALA A 107 9.84 36.34 -7.67
C ALA A 107 9.50 34.86 -7.44
N THR A 108 9.52 34.43 -6.18
CA THR A 108 9.15 33.08 -5.74
C THR A 108 7.62 32.89 -5.68
N PRO A 109 7.08 31.68 -5.91
CA PRO A 109 7.79 30.49 -6.37
C PRO A 109 8.14 30.59 -7.86
N ALA A 110 9.38 30.25 -8.21
CA ALA A 110 9.92 30.38 -9.57
C ALA A 110 10.41 29.02 -10.10
N LEU A 111 10.00 28.68 -11.32
CA LEU A 111 10.55 27.52 -12.02
C LEU A 111 11.99 27.80 -12.47
N ILE A 112 12.93 26.96 -12.06
CA ILE A 112 14.33 27.01 -12.49
C ILE A 112 14.58 26.01 -13.61
N ASP A 113 14.08 24.77 -13.45
CA ASP A 113 14.20 23.70 -14.43
C ASP A 113 13.05 22.68 -14.33
N ALA A 114 12.82 21.91 -15.41
CA ALA A 114 11.79 20.87 -15.47
C ALA A 114 12.16 19.76 -16.48
N THR A 115 11.91 18.51 -16.09
CA THR A 115 12.10 17.30 -16.91
C THR A 115 10.88 16.38 -16.83
N GLY A 116 10.58 15.68 -17.93
CA GLY A 116 9.45 14.74 -18.02
C GLY A 116 8.09 15.44 -18.19
N PRO A 117 6.99 14.68 -18.36
CA PRO A 117 5.65 15.22 -18.52
C PRO A 117 5.12 15.92 -17.25
N ASP A 118 4.02 16.66 -17.40
CA ASP A 118 3.16 16.95 -16.25
C ASP A 118 2.40 15.67 -15.87
N LEU A 119 2.14 15.51 -14.58
CA LEU A 119 1.25 14.47 -14.08
C LEU A 119 -0.18 14.74 -14.56
N VAL A 120 -0.94 13.67 -14.73
CA VAL A 120 -2.32 13.73 -15.21
C VAL A 120 -3.20 13.25 -14.08
N THR A 121 -3.84 14.18 -13.36
CA THR A 121 -4.64 13.87 -12.17
C THR A 121 -5.69 12.77 -12.44
N ALA A 122 -6.31 12.79 -13.62
CA ALA A 122 -7.29 11.78 -14.03
C ALA A 122 -6.72 10.36 -14.19
N VAL A 123 -5.41 10.20 -14.38
CA VAL A 123 -4.75 8.89 -14.45
C VAL A 123 -4.54 8.29 -13.05
N GLY A 124 -4.33 9.16 -12.05
CA GLY A 124 -4.30 8.78 -10.65
C GLY A 124 -2.96 8.26 -10.15
N ASP A 125 -2.11 7.64 -10.98
CA ASP A 125 -0.81 7.11 -10.55
C ASP A 125 0.25 7.08 -11.66
N GLY A 126 1.52 7.01 -11.25
CA GLY A 126 2.67 7.00 -12.16
C GLY A 126 2.78 5.72 -13.00
N ASN A 127 2.40 4.56 -12.48
CA ASN A 127 2.50 3.28 -13.18
C ASN A 127 1.50 3.21 -14.35
N ARG A 128 0.29 3.72 -14.16
CA ARG A 128 -0.74 3.87 -15.21
C ARG A 128 -0.33 4.90 -16.24
N MET A 129 0.29 6.02 -15.86
CA MET A 129 0.84 6.96 -16.83
C MET A 129 1.89 6.29 -17.73
N ARG A 130 2.71 5.40 -17.18
CA ARG A 130 3.67 4.61 -17.96
C ARG A 130 2.97 3.60 -18.88
N SER A 131 2.05 2.81 -18.36
CA SER A 131 1.30 1.82 -19.15
C SER A 131 0.60 2.49 -20.33
N MET A 132 0.01 3.67 -20.08
CA MET A 132 -0.60 4.48 -21.12
C MET A 132 0.39 4.95 -22.18
N LEU A 133 1.59 5.36 -21.79
CA LEU A 133 2.65 5.70 -22.73
C LEU A 133 3.10 4.49 -23.56
N GLU A 134 3.13 3.29 -22.98
CA GLU A 134 3.43 2.04 -23.68
C GLU A 134 2.33 1.68 -24.69
N ASP A 135 1.06 1.82 -24.33
CA ASP A 135 -0.08 1.62 -25.22
C ASP A 135 -0.04 2.59 -26.41
N VAL A 136 0.26 3.87 -26.15
CA VAL A 136 0.45 4.87 -27.22
C VAL A 136 1.62 4.51 -28.13
N ARG A 137 2.73 3.99 -27.58
CA ARG A 137 3.88 3.54 -28.38
C ARG A 137 3.54 2.32 -29.23
N GLN A 138 2.77 1.37 -28.70
CA GLN A 138 2.28 0.21 -29.45
C GLN A 138 1.41 0.67 -30.63
N LEU A 139 0.47 1.57 -30.39
CA LEU A 139 -0.38 2.14 -31.44
C LEU A 139 0.41 2.87 -32.51
N LEU A 140 1.43 3.67 -32.13
CA LEU A 140 2.33 4.34 -33.07
C LEU A 140 3.15 3.34 -33.91
N ALA A 141 3.50 2.19 -33.34
CA ALA A 141 4.17 1.09 -34.03
C ALA A 141 3.22 0.26 -34.92
N GLY A 142 1.92 0.57 -34.93
CA GLY A 142 0.91 -0.19 -35.65
C GLY A 142 0.53 -1.52 -34.97
N ILE A 143 0.88 -1.69 -33.69
CA ILE A 143 0.49 -2.83 -32.88
C ILE A 143 -0.88 -2.51 -32.26
N PRO A 144 -1.91 -3.33 -32.48
CA PRO A 144 -3.22 -3.10 -31.89
C PRO A 144 -3.19 -3.35 -30.38
N ILE A 145 -3.88 -2.50 -29.62
CA ILE A 145 -4.12 -2.68 -28.19
C ILE A 145 -5.60 -3.06 -27.95
N PRO A 146 -5.93 -3.66 -26.79
CA PRO A 146 -7.31 -3.85 -26.35
C PRO A 146 -8.17 -2.59 -26.48
N GLN A 147 -9.42 -2.75 -26.95
CA GLN A 147 -10.34 -1.63 -27.17
C GLN A 147 -10.64 -0.84 -25.88
N THR A 148 -10.71 -1.53 -24.74
CA THR A 148 -10.92 -0.92 -23.42
C THR A 148 -9.81 0.07 -23.04
N GLN A 149 -8.55 -0.27 -23.33
CA GLN A 149 -7.41 0.62 -23.09
C GLN A 149 -7.45 1.84 -24.01
N TRP A 150 -7.82 1.65 -25.28
CA TRP A 150 -7.99 2.77 -26.20
C TRP A 150 -9.12 3.71 -25.78
N GLU A 151 -10.25 3.18 -25.31
CA GLU A 151 -11.37 3.98 -24.80
C GLU A 151 -10.97 4.77 -23.55
N ALA A 152 -10.19 4.18 -22.64
CA ALA A 152 -9.65 4.89 -21.47
C ALA A 152 -8.73 6.05 -21.87
N ILE A 153 -7.83 5.84 -22.83
CA ILE A 153 -6.96 6.90 -23.38
C ILE A 153 -7.80 8.04 -23.98
N GLN A 154 -8.83 7.71 -24.77
CA GLN A 154 -9.70 8.70 -25.40
C GLN A 154 -10.56 9.47 -24.39
N SER A 155 -10.95 8.84 -23.29
CA SER A 155 -11.69 9.47 -22.20
C SER A 155 -10.85 10.57 -21.52
N ILE A 156 -9.57 10.29 -21.27
CA ILE A 156 -8.66 11.24 -20.60
C ILE A 156 -8.15 12.31 -21.57
N PHE A 157 -7.91 11.95 -22.82
CA PHE A 157 -7.38 12.84 -23.86
C PHE A 157 -8.29 12.90 -25.08
N PRO A 158 -9.49 13.50 -24.94
CA PRO A 158 -10.42 13.57 -26.04
C PRO A 158 -9.84 14.41 -27.18
N ASN A 159 -9.89 13.88 -28.40
CA ASN A 159 -9.42 14.52 -29.63
C ASN A 159 -7.90 14.70 -29.77
N TYR A 160 -7.09 14.02 -28.96
CA TYR A 160 -5.65 13.99 -29.17
C TYR A 160 -5.28 12.97 -30.25
N SER A 161 -4.37 13.35 -31.14
CA SER A 161 -3.67 12.39 -32.02
C SER A 161 -2.62 11.60 -31.23
N LEU A 162 -2.23 10.42 -31.73
CA LEU A 162 -1.21 9.57 -31.09
C LEU A 162 0.12 10.31 -30.85
N ASP A 163 0.53 11.17 -31.79
CA ASP A 163 1.73 11.99 -31.63
C ASP A 163 1.61 13.02 -30.50
N GLN A 164 0.43 13.64 -30.36
CA GLN A 164 0.15 14.58 -29.27
C GLN A 164 0.07 13.87 -27.92
N LEU A 165 -0.51 12.66 -27.87
CA LEU A 165 -0.52 11.82 -26.67
C LEU A 165 0.90 11.47 -26.24
N ARG A 166 1.72 10.97 -27.18
CA ARG A 166 3.13 10.67 -26.91
C ARG A 166 3.83 11.90 -26.37
N GLN A 167 3.68 13.05 -27.03
CA GLN A 167 4.30 14.29 -26.60
C GLN A 167 3.87 14.69 -25.19
N ARG A 168 2.56 14.66 -24.90
CA ARG A 168 2.00 15.02 -23.58
C ARG A 168 2.48 14.11 -22.46
N LEU A 169 2.69 12.83 -22.75
CA LEU A 169 3.14 11.82 -21.78
C LEU A 169 4.67 11.71 -21.67
N THR A 170 5.44 12.47 -22.45
CA THR A 170 6.92 12.46 -22.38
C THR A 170 7.54 13.82 -22.08
N GLU A 171 6.89 14.92 -22.46
CA GLU A 171 7.46 16.26 -22.44
C GLU A 171 6.67 17.19 -21.51
N CYS A 172 7.38 18.05 -20.77
CA CYS A 172 6.79 19.21 -20.11
C CYS A 172 6.86 20.45 -21.00
N PHE A 173 6.06 21.47 -20.64
CA PHE A 173 6.11 22.78 -21.25
C PHE A 173 6.38 23.84 -20.17
N HIS A 174 7.65 24.25 -20.04
CA HIS A 174 8.12 25.19 -19.00
C HIS A 174 7.28 26.46 -18.84
N PRO A 175 6.82 27.14 -19.91
CA PRO A 175 6.02 28.36 -19.74
C PRO A 175 4.71 28.12 -18.98
N THR A 176 4.02 27.01 -19.24
CA THR A 176 2.77 26.69 -18.54
C THR A 176 3.02 26.36 -17.06
N ILE A 177 4.09 25.62 -16.75
CA ILE A 177 4.46 25.35 -15.35
C ILE A 177 4.80 26.66 -14.63
N ALA A 178 5.58 27.54 -15.27
CA ALA A 178 5.95 28.83 -14.70
C ALA A 178 4.73 29.75 -14.50
N ASP A 179 3.75 29.72 -15.40
CA ASP A 179 2.51 30.48 -15.27
C ASP A 179 1.66 29.98 -14.09
N ARG A 180 1.50 28.65 -13.91
CA ARG A 180 0.80 28.06 -12.75
C ARG A 180 1.44 28.45 -11.42
N LEU A 181 2.78 28.40 -11.34
CA LEU A 181 3.52 28.81 -10.15
C LEU A 181 3.36 30.32 -9.87
N ARG A 182 3.33 31.16 -10.92
CA ARG A 182 3.10 32.59 -10.76
C ARG A 182 1.67 32.89 -10.32
N GLU A 183 0.68 32.15 -10.82
CA GLU A 183 -0.71 32.31 -10.40
C GLU A 183 -0.85 32.10 -8.89
N LEU A 184 -0.16 31.11 -8.29
CA LEU A 184 -0.12 30.92 -6.83
C LEU A 184 0.39 32.17 -6.08
N SER A 185 1.43 32.85 -6.59
CA SER A 185 1.97 34.07 -5.95
C SER A 185 1.05 35.29 -6.04
N SER A 186 0.08 35.28 -6.95
CA SER A 186 -0.83 36.41 -7.18
C SER A 186 -2.10 36.35 -6.32
N VAL A 187 -2.29 35.26 -5.58
CA VAL A 187 -3.41 35.05 -4.65
C VAL A 187 -2.95 35.40 -3.23
N GLU A 188 -2.61 36.67 -3.00
CA GLU A 188 -2.66 37.21 -1.64
C GLU A 188 -4.14 37.19 -1.20
N ASP A 189 -4.46 36.51 -0.09
CA ASP A 189 -5.78 36.45 0.58
C ASP A 189 -6.91 35.57 0.00
N VAL A 190 -6.65 34.34 -0.51
CA VAL A 190 -7.74 33.35 -0.67
C VAL A 190 -7.31 31.92 -0.29
N MET A 191 -7.37 31.60 1.00
CA MET A 191 -7.98 30.32 1.39
C MET A 191 -9.35 30.29 0.70
N PRO A 192 -9.73 29.23 -0.06
CA PRO A 192 -10.97 29.22 -0.83
C PRO A 192 -12.14 29.63 0.06
N GLU A 193 -12.72 30.82 -0.19
CA GLU A 193 -13.91 31.32 0.50
C GLU A 193 -15.04 30.28 0.30
N GLY A 194 -15.26 29.46 1.32
CA GLY A 194 -16.24 28.36 1.28
C GLY A 194 -15.89 27.13 2.11
N PHE A 195 -14.67 27.01 2.66
CA PHE A 195 -14.35 25.92 3.59
C PHE A 195 -14.69 26.31 5.04
N ASP A 196 -15.89 25.94 5.47
CA ASP A 196 -16.31 26.00 6.87
C ASP A 196 -15.84 24.72 7.59
N PHE A 197 -14.87 24.86 8.49
CA PHE A 197 -14.32 23.74 9.28
C PHE A 197 -15.26 23.27 10.41
N ASP A 198 -16.32 24.02 10.73
CA ASP A 198 -17.22 23.76 11.85
C ASP A 198 -18.55 23.10 11.45
N THR A 199 -18.79 22.86 10.15
CA THR A 199 -19.94 22.05 9.72
C THR A 199 -19.62 20.57 9.96
N PRO A 200 -20.50 19.75 10.55
CA PRO A 200 -20.32 18.30 10.56
C PRO A 200 -20.21 17.85 9.11
N PHE A 201 -19.01 17.45 8.70
CA PHE A 201 -18.73 17.03 7.33
C PHE A 201 -19.66 15.87 7.00
N THR A 202 -20.66 16.16 6.17
CA THR A 202 -21.24 15.12 5.32
C THR A 202 -20.18 14.92 4.23
N PRO A 203 -19.53 13.75 4.14
CA PRO A 203 -18.53 13.51 3.12
C PRO A 203 -19.18 13.83 1.77
N ARG A 204 -18.69 14.87 1.08
CA ARG A 204 -18.97 14.99 -0.34
C ARG A 204 -18.17 13.88 -0.98
N MET A 205 -18.85 12.76 -1.24
CA MET A 205 -18.32 11.69 -2.09
C MET A 205 -17.61 12.34 -3.27
N PRO A 206 -16.40 11.89 -3.66
CA PRO A 206 -15.84 12.27 -4.95
C PRO A 206 -16.92 12.09 -6.02
N ALA A 207 -16.99 13.01 -6.98
CA ALA A 207 -17.88 12.85 -8.12
C ALA A 207 -17.68 11.43 -8.64
N ARG A 208 -18.75 10.61 -8.60
CA ARG A 208 -18.72 9.19 -8.97
C ARG A 208 -17.82 9.05 -10.21
N LEU A 209 -16.69 8.38 -10.07
CA LEU A 209 -16.01 7.77 -11.21
C LEU A 209 -17.13 7.02 -11.95
N GLU A 210 -17.40 7.40 -13.21
CA GLU A 210 -18.30 6.62 -14.03
C GLU A 210 -17.70 5.22 -14.11
N ASP A 211 -18.37 4.25 -13.48
CA ASP A 211 -18.01 2.84 -13.47
C ASP A 211 -18.16 2.33 -14.92
N PRO A 212 -17.08 2.23 -15.72
CA PRO A 212 -17.20 2.07 -17.16
C PRO A 212 -17.77 0.70 -17.56
N ILE A 213 -17.79 -0.26 -16.63
CA ILE A 213 -18.09 -1.68 -16.86
C ILE A 213 -19.18 -2.20 -15.89
N GLY A 214 -19.64 -1.40 -14.92
CA GLY A 214 -20.47 -1.91 -13.82
C GLY A 214 -19.67 -2.80 -12.86
N LEU A 215 -18.33 -2.68 -12.81
CA LEU A 215 -17.47 -3.48 -11.96
C LEU A 215 -17.77 -3.28 -10.48
N ARG A 216 -18.16 -2.07 -10.08
CA ARG A 216 -18.62 -1.81 -8.72
C ARG A 216 -19.91 -2.57 -8.45
N GLU A 217 -20.85 -2.57 -9.39
CA GLU A 217 -22.10 -3.31 -9.26
C GLU A 217 -21.83 -4.83 -9.21
N ILE A 218 -20.99 -5.36 -10.11
CA ILE A 218 -20.57 -6.77 -10.15
C ILE A 218 -19.84 -7.18 -8.87
N LEU A 219 -18.96 -6.32 -8.35
CA LEU A 219 -18.21 -6.57 -7.13
C LEU A 219 -19.13 -6.53 -5.91
N LEU A 220 -20.01 -5.53 -5.79
CA LEU A 220 -20.97 -5.41 -4.70
C LEU A 220 -22.07 -6.49 -4.76
N ASP A 221 -22.40 -7.00 -5.95
CA ASP A 221 -23.27 -8.17 -6.12
C ASP A 221 -22.55 -9.46 -5.73
N SER A 222 -21.25 -9.55 -6.07
CA SER A 222 -20.39 -10.69 -5.73
C SER A 222 -19.99 -10.73 -4.25
N PHE A 223 -19.89 -9.56 -3.62
CA PHE A 223 -19.46 -9.30 -2.24
C PHE A 223 -20.37 -8.26 -1.59
N PRO A 224 -21.65 -8.60 -1.32
CA PRO A 224 -22.58 -7.73 -0.59
C PRO A 224 -22.04 -7.28 0.77
N GLU A 225 -21.11 -8.02 1.39
CA GLU A 225 -20.38 -7.62 2.60
C GLU A 225 -19.52 -6.36 2.41
N LEU A 226 -19.37 -5.81 1.21
CA LEU A 226 -18.73 -4.51 0.99
C LEU A 226 -19.75 -3.36 1.00
N GLN A 227 -21.05 -3.64 0.93
CA GLN A 227 -22.10 -2.62 1.00
C GLN A 227 -22.22 -2.09 2.43
N LEU A 228 -22.37 -0.77 2.59
CA LEU A 228 -22.45 -0.11 3.89
C LEU A 228 -23.55 -0.68 4.80
N ASP A 229 -24.71 -1.01 4.23
CA ASP A 229 -25.90 -1.48 4.92
C ASP A 229 -25.92 -3.00 5.18
N PHE A 230 -24.96 -3.74 4.63
CA PHE A 230 -24.87 -5.17 4.88
C PHE A 230 -24.48 -5.47 6.34
N PRO A 231 -25.24 -6.31 7.07
CA PRO A 231 -24.98 -6.59 8.48
C PRO A 231 -23.72 -7.44 8.65
N LEU A 232 -22.71 -6.87 9.33
CA LEU A 232 -21.48 -7.59 9.68
C LEU A 232 -21.53 -8.18 11.09
N PRO A 233 -20.78 -9.28 11.35
CA PRO A 233 -20.55 -9.78 12.70
C PRO A 233 -19.99 -8.68 13.59
N GLN A 234 -20.59 -8.50 14.77
CA GLN A 234 -20.17 -7.47 15.72
C GLN A 234 -19.09 -8.00 16.65
N LEU A 235 -18.09 -7.17 16.94
CA LEU A 235 -17.09 -7.47 17.97
C LEU A 235 -17.71 -7.27 19.35
N SER A 236 -17.98 -8.37 20.04
CA SER A 236 -18.46 -8.31 21.44
C SER A 236 -17.30 -8.05 22.41
N ASP A 237 -17.58 -7.44 23.57
CA ASP A 237 -16.59 -7.24 24.62
C ASP A 237 -15.91 -8.55 25.07
N ALA A 238 -16.64 -9.67 25.03
CA ALA A 238 -16.08 -10.98 25.37
C ALA A 238 -15.05 -11.42 24.33
N ALA A 239 -15.37 -11.27 23.05
CA ALA A 239 -14.45 -11.55 21.94
C ALA A 239 -13.21 -10.63 21.99
N ALA A 240 -13.42 -9.32 22.19
CA ALA A 240 -12.32 -8.36 22.34
C ALA A 240 -11.38 -8.74 23.50
N ARG A 241 -11.93 -9.12 24.66
CA ARG A 241 -11.14 -9.61 25.80
C ARG A 241 -10.38 -10.90 25.50
N THR A 242 -10.96 -11.83 24.73
CA THR A 242 -10.27 -13.05 24.30
C THR A 242 -9.05 -12.72 23.44
N LEU A 243 -9.22 -11.86 22.43
CA LEU A 243 -8.11 -11.42 21.58
C LEU A 243 -7.05 -10.65 22.38
N GLY A 244 -7.49 -9.77 23.28
CA GLY A 244 -6.59 -9.05 24.16
C GLY A 244 -5.81 -9.94 25.12
N THR A 245 -6.42 -11.02 25.59
CA THR A 245 -5.74 -12.02 26.41
C THR A 245 -4.66 -12.75 25.61
N ARG A 246 -4.92 -13.04 24.33
CA ARG A 246 -3.93 -13.68 23.44
C ARG A 246 -2.74 -12.75 23.18
N LEU A 247 -2.98 -11.49 22.81
CA LEU A 247 -1.92 -10.47 22.65
C LEU A 247 -1.13 -10.28 23.96
N THR A 248 -1.82 -10.20 25.09
CA THR A 248 -1.18 -10.08 26.41
C THR A 248 -0.30 -11.30 26.73
N GLY A 249 -0.69 -12.51 26.32
CA GLY A 249 0.14 -13.71 26.44
C GLY A 249 1.47 -13.56 25.70
N ILE A 250 1.40 -13.17 24.43
CA ILE A 250 2.57 -12.86 23.59
C ILE A 250 3.50 -11.87 24.30
N LEU A 251 2.96 -10.74 24.74
CA LEU A 251 3.69 -9.66 25.41
C LEU A 251 4.34 -10.12 26.73
N ARG A 252 3.69 -10.99 27.51
CA ARG A 252 4.31 -11.58 28.72
C ARG A 252 5.48 -12.49 28.38
N THR A 253 5.40 -13.21 27.27
CA THR A 253 6.49 -14.05 26.80
C THR A 253 7.68 -13.21 26.34
N LEU A 254 7.45 -12.10 25.65
CA LEU A 254 8.50 -11.10 25.34
C LEU A 254 9.13 -10.52 26.62
N ALA A 255 8.31 -10.16 27.62
CA ALA A 255 8.76 -9.59 28.89
C ALA A 255 9.78 -10.48 29.63
N SER A 256 9.75 -11.78 29.38
CA SER A 256 10.67 -12.74 30.01
C SER A 256 12.09 -12.74 29.41
N GLU A 257 12.29 -12.16 28.23
CA GLU A 257 13.60 -12.03 27.57
C GLU A 257 13.61 -10.77 26.71
N LEU A 258 14.10 -9.67 27.27
CA LEU A 258 14.16 -8.36 26.62
C LEU A 258 15.44 -8.12 25.79
N ARG A 259 16.30 -9.14 25.64
CA ARG A 259 17.52 -9.01 24.84
C ARG A 259 17.32 -9.55 23.44
N LEU A 260 17.77 -8.76 22.48
CA LEU A 260 17.86 -9.16 21.09
C LEU A 260 19.23 -9.77 20.79
N THR A 261 19.40 -10.28 19.58
CA THR A 261 20.70 -10.58 19.00
C THR A 261 21.41 -9.27 18.61
N SER A 262 22.65 -9.35 18.15
CA SER A 262 23.37 -8.19 17.61
C SER A 262 22.80 -7.66 16.30
N THR A 263 21.87 -8.39 15.67
CA THR A 263 21.22 -8.05 14.41
C THR A 263 19.77 -7.59 14.62
N GLY A 264 19.37 -7.29 15.85
CA GLY A 264 17.99 -6.90 16.19
C GLY A 264 17.00 -8.05 16.32
N ALA A 265 17.34 -9.30 15.99
CA ALA A 265 16.39 -10.41 16.06
C ALA A 265 16.13 -10.93 17.50
N PHE A 266 14.98 -11.55 17.72
CA PHE A 266 14.69 -12.38 18.88
C PHE A 266 15.69 -13.51 19.04
N ARG A 267 16.06 -13.75 20.30
CA ARG A 267 16.97 -14.83 20.66
C ARG A 267 16.33 -16.20 20.48
N PRO A 268 17.13 -17.25 20.19
CA PRO A 268 16.61 -18.60 19.99
C PRO A 268 15.70 -19.15 21.09
N ALA A 269 15.97 -18.79 22.35
CA ALA A 269 15.14 -19.21 23.48
C ALA A 269 13.76 -18.53 23.50
N LEU A 270 13.67 -17.29 23.02
CA LEU A 270 12.39 -16.59 22.88
C LEU A 270 11.62 -17.13 21.67
N VAL A 271 12.29 -17.29 20.53
CA VAL A 271 11.72 -17.87 19.29
C VAL A 271 11.07 -19.23 19.57
N LYS A 272 11.77 -20.15 20.25
CA LYS A 272 11.21 -21.47 20.59
C LYS A 272 9.96 -21.39 21.47
N ARG A 273 9.95 -20.49 22.45
CA ARG A 273 8.78 -20.30 23.34
C ARG A 273 7.59 -19.73 22.58
N LEU A 274 7.82 -18.77 21.68
CA LEU A 274 6.75 -18.23 20.82
C LEU A 274 6.21 -19.30 19.87
N ILE A 275 7.07 -20.16 19.29
CA ILE A 275 6.64 -21.28 18.44
C ILE A 275 5.70 -22.22 19.21
N GLU A 276 6.07 -22.56 20.45
CA GLU A 276 5.28 -23.46 21.31
C GLU A 276 3.97 -22.80 21.77
N GLU A 277 4.01 -21.56 22.27
CA GLU A 277 2.84 -20.86 22.80
C GLU A 277 1.81 -20.50 21.71
N LEU A 278 2.30 -20.18 20.51
CA LEU A 278 1.45 -19.79 19.40
C LEU A 278 1.06 -20.95 18.48
N ASP A 279 1.55 -22.15 18.78
CA ASP A 279 1.38 -23.36 17.97
C ASP A 279 1.77 -23.14 16.50
N VAL A 280 2.88 -22.43 16.28
CA VAL A 280 3.34 -22.04 14.92
C VAL A 280 3.61 -23.25 14.05
N ALA A 281 4.01 -24.37 14.65
CA ALA A 281 4.25 -25.62 13.93
C ALA A 281 2.99 -26.19 13.25
N ALA A 282 1.79 -25.84 13.72
CA ALA A 282 0.53 -26.29 13.11
C ALA A 282 0.32 -25.72 11.70
N PHE A 283 0.73 -24.47 11.45
CA PHE A 283 0.59 -23.80 10.15
C PHE A 283 1.91 -23.50 9.44
N TRP A 284 3.05 -23.70 10.11
CA TRP A 284 4.39 -23.61 9.54
C TRP A 284 5.24 -24.79 10.01
N PRO A 285 5.14 -25.97 9.36
CA PRO A 285 5.77 -27.20 9.83
C PRO A 285 7.29 -27.09 10.04
N GLY A 286 7.97 -26.24 9.26
CA GLY A 286 9.39 -25.95 9.40
C GLY A 286 9.78 -25.29 10.73
N ALA A 287 8.82 -24.75 11.49
CA ALA A 287 9.05 -24.13 12.80
C ALA A 287 9.46 -25.14 13.88
N ALA A 288 9.00 -26.39 13.79
CA ALA A 288 9.18 -27.39 14.85
C ALA A 288 10.65 -27.68 15.18
N THR A 289 11.55 -27.52 14.21
CA THR A 289 12.99 -27.72 14.36
C THR A 289 13.79 -26.41 14.32
N ALA A 290 13.13 -25.30 14.02
CA ALA A 290 13.77 -24.00 13.87
C ALA A 290 14.13 -23.38 15.24
N SER A 291 15.15 -22.53 15.22
CA SER A 291 15.62 -21.82 16.42
C SER A 291 16.06 -20.38 16.14
N ARG A 292 16.00 -19.94 14.88
CA ARG A 292 16.34 -18.57 14.48
C ARG A 292 15.07 -17.93 13.95
N GLU A 293 14.85 -16.67 14.29
CA GLU A 293 13.72 -15.89 13.79
C GLU A 293 13.72 -15.82 12.25
N SER A 294 14.89 -15.60 11.64
CA SER A 294 15.05 -15.59 10.19
C SER A 294 14.69 -16.91 9.49
N SER A 295 14.55 -18.00 10.25
CA SER A 295 14.12 -19.31 9.74
C SER A 295 12.63 -19.58 9.98
N VAL A 296 11.92 -18.65 10.63
CA VAL A 296 10.49 -18.75 10.97
C VAL A 296 9.82 -17.42 10.60
N PRO A 297 9.51 -17.19 9.31
CA PRO A 297 8.90 -15.95 8.83
C PRO A 297 7.67 -15.49 9.63
N PRO A 298 6.77 -16.37 10.11
CA PRO A 298 5.67 -15.94 10.99
C PRO A 298 6.14 -15.19 12.24
N ILE A 299 7.23 -15.63 12.88
CA ILE A 299 7.75 -14.93 14.07
C ILE A 299 8.33 -13.56 13.70
N GLY A 300 8.95 -13.43 12.53
CA GLY A 300 9.38 -12.12 12.00
C GLY A 300 8.19 -11.18 11.75
N ILE A 301 7.12 -11.68 11.13
CA ILE A 301 5.88 -10.89 10.92
C ILE A 301 5.28 -10.42 12.25
N LEU A 302 5.27 -11.28 13.27
CA LEU A 302 4.83 -10.89 14.61
C LEU A 302 5.75 -9.83 15.22
N HIS A 303 7.06 -9.94 15.00
CA HIS A 303 8.03 -8.98 15.48
C HIS A 303 7.77 -7.59 14.88
N ASP A 304 7.69 -7.51 13.54
CA ASP A 304 7.39 -6.30 12.79
C ASP A 304 6.07 -5.66 13.27
N PHE A 305 5.03 -6.48 13.43
CA PHE A 305 3.73 -6.04 13.95
C PHE A 305 3.82 -5.39 15.34
N LEU A 306 4.58 -5.99 16.27
CA LEU A 306 4.70 -5.48 17.64
C LEU A 306 5.46 -4.16 17.70
N VAL A 307 6.42 -3.96 16.80
CA VAL A 307 7.14 -2.69 16.63
C VAL A 307 6.24 -1.64 16.00
N PHE A 308 5.55 -1.98 14.91
CA PHE A 308 4.61 -1.09 14.21
C PHE A 308 3.50 -0.57 15.13
N MET A 309 2.92 -1.47 15.92
CA MET A 309 1.93 -1.11 16.92
C MET A 309 2.53 -0.44 18.16
N ASP A 310 3.84 -0.20 18.20
CA ASP A 310 4.58 0.44 19.28
C ASP A 310 4.34 -0.28 20.63
N TYR A 311 4.12 -1.60 20.61
CA TYR A 311 4.07 -2.39 21.84
C TYR A 311 5.46 -2.67 22.41
N ILE A 312 6.46 -2.71 21.53
CA ILE A 312 7.85 -2.85 21.89
C ILE A 312 8.67 -1.77 21.19
N GLU A 313 9.63 -1.21 21.92
CA GLU A 313 10.61 -0.27 21.40
C GLU A 313 11.96 -0.97 21.31
N GLU A 314 12.61 -0.88 20.16
CA GLU A 314 13.89 -1.52 19.93
C GLU A 314 15.08 -0.57 20.07
N THR A 315 16.18 -1.17 20.50
CA THR A 315 17.53 -0.62 20.39
C THR A 315 18.42 -1.72 19.78
N SER A 316 19.65 -1.39 19.40
CA SER A 316 20.55 -2.30 18.66
C SER A 316 20.79 -3.71 19.26
N SER A 317 20.49 -3.95 20.55
CA SER A 317 20.62 -5.28 21.17
C SER A 317 19.61 -5.58 22.29
N ARG A 318 18.61 -4.71 22.46
CA ARG A 318 17.59 -4.83 23.51
C ARG A 318 16.27 -4.27 23.00
N MET A 319 15.19 -4.84 23.49
CA MET A 319 13.86 -4.26 23.37
C MET A 319 13.36 -3.85 24.76
N ASN A 320 12.50 -2.84 24.81
CA ASN A 320 11.74 -2.48 25.98
C ASN A 320 10.25 -2.56 25.66
N LEU A 321 9.42 -2.81 26.66
CA LEU A 321 7.97 -2.70 26.50
C LEU A 321 7.58 -1.23 26.61
N ALA A 322 6.79 -0.74 25.66
CA ALA A 322 6.26 0.62 25.70
C ALA A 322 5.34 0.83 26.91
N GLU A 323 5.07 2.09 27.27
CA GLU A 323 4.23 2.41 28.43
C GLU A 323 2.81 1.84 28.27
N LYS A 324 2.23 1.92 27.07
CA LYS A 324 0.90 1.38 26.78
C LYS A 324 0.82 -0.13 26.95
N THR A 325 1.91 -0.84 26.68
CA THR A 325 2.03 -2.29 26.85
C THR A 325 1.90 -2.69 28.31
N ASN A 326 2.49 -1.93 29.24
CA ASN A 326 2.37 -2.23 30.67
C ASN A 326 0.93 -2.08 31.20
N ARG A 327 0.18 -1.11 30.65
CA ARG A 327 -1.24 -0.94 30.96
C ARG A 327 -2.05 -2.12 30.44
N LEU A 328 -1.77 -2.54 29.20
CA LEU A 328 -2.43 -3.70 28.60
C LEU A 328 -2.14 -5.02 29.34
N LEU A 329 -0.89 -5.22 29.79
CA LEU A 329 -0.50 -6.39 30.58
C LEU A 329 -1.30 -6.53 31.89
N SER A 330 -1.77 -5.40 32.42
CA SER A 330 -2.54 -5.30 33.67
C SER A 330 -4.04 -5.51 33.47
N ASP A 331 -4.56 -5.10 32.32
CA ASP A 331 -5.95 -5.31 31.92
C ASP A 331 -6.06 -5.63 30.42
N PRO A 332 -6.19 -6.93 30.06
CA PRO A 332 -6.33 -7.35 28.66
C PRO A 332 -7.57 -6.77 27.96
N GLY A 333 -8.56 -6.26 28.70
CA GLY A 333 -9.72 -5.57 28.13
C GLY A 333 -9.40 -4.19 27.58
N LEU A 334 -8.20 -3.65 27.87
CA LEU A 334 -7.70 -2.38 27.33
C LEU A 334 -7.08 -2.52 25.94
N VAL A 335 -7.22 -3.66 25.25
CA VAL A 335 -6.93 -3.69 23.82
C VAL A 335 -7.87 -2.67 23.17
N GLY A 336 -7.28 -1.55 22.77
CA GLY A 336 -8.00 -0.41 22.24
C GLY A 336 -8.44 -0.62 20.81
N GLU A 337 -9.31 0.29 20.35
CA GLU A 337 -9.76 0.36 18.95
C GLU A 337 -8.57 0.37 18.00
N ASP A 338 -7.48 1.07 18.32
CA ASP A 338 -6.25 1.13 17.50
C ASP A 338 -5.69 -0.26 17.13
N TYR A 339 -5.66 -1.22 18.05
CA TYR A 339 -5.21 -2.59 17.74
C TYR A 339 -6.13 -3.27 16.73
N PHE A 340 -7.42 -3.02 16.88
CA PHE A 340 -8.39 -3.59 15.96
C PHE A 340 -8.29 -2.87 14.60
N THR A 341 -8.14 -1.53 14.59
CA THR A 341 -8.15 -0.66 13.39
C THR A 341 -6.92 -0.89 12.56
N MET A 342 -5.74 -0.89 13.19
CA MET A 342 -4.45 -0.77 12.50
C MET A 342 -3.92 -2.11 11.98
N LEU A 343 -4.46 -3.23 12.47
CA LEU A 343 -4.00 -4.56 12.09
C LEU A 343 -4.06 -4.85 10.57
N PRO A 344 -5.07 -4.41 9.79
CA PRO A 344 -5.08 -4.51 8.33
C PRO A 344 -4.09 -3.58 7.61
N PHE A 345 -3.51 -2.59 8.31
CA PHE A 345 -2.57 -1.58 7.77
C PHE A 345 -1.12 -1.87 8.19
N CYS A 346 -0.86 -3.05 8.76
CA CYS A 346 0.49 -3.46 9.14
C CYS A 346 1.32 -3.91 7.93
N ASP A 347 0.67 -4.09 6.78
CA ASP A 347 1.28 -4.35 5.48
C ASP A 347 0.97 -3.14 4.56
N ASP A 348 1.91 -2.84 3.66
CA ASP A 348 1.94 -1.70 2.71
C ASP A 348 0.54 -1.23 2.24
N ASP A 349 0.30 0.09 2.24
CA ASP A 349 -1.02 0.75 2.04
C ASP A 349 -1.67 0.48 0.66
N SER A 350 -0.97 -0.26 -0.21
CA SER A 350 -1.28 -0.49 -1.63
C SER A 350 -2.24 -1.66 -1.93
N ASP A 351 -2.75 -2.39 -0.91
CA ASP A 351 -3.56 -3.61 -1.12
C ASP A 351 -4.78 -3.73 -0.18
N LEU A 352 -5.46 -2.60 0.06
CA LEU A 352 -6.62 -2.53 0.96
C LEU A 352 -7.85 -3.28 0.39
N VAL A 353 -8.01 -3.31 -0.94
CA VAL A 353 -9.15 -4.02 -1.56
C VAL A 353 -8.97 -5.53 -1.44
N SER A 354 -7.78 -6.07 -1.69
CA SER A 354 -7.53 -7.51 -1.54
C SER A 354 -7.71 -7.97 -0.10
N THR A 355 -7.32 -7.14 0.87
CA THR A 355 -7.54 -7.39 2.30
C THR A 355 -9.03 -7.40 2.64
N ALA A 356 -9.82 -6.46 2.11
CA ALA A 356 -11.26 -6.45 2.30
C ALA A 356 -11.96 -7.65 1.64
N LEU A 357 -11.53 -8.06 0.45
CA LEU A 357 -12.04 -9.26 -0.24
C LEU A 357 -11.70 -10.54 0.53
N LEU A 358 -10.48 -10.64 1.06
CA LEU A 358 -10.08 -11.71 1.99
C LEU A 358 -11.04 -11.78 3.18
N PHE A 359 -11.38 -10.64 3.79
CA PHE A 359 -12.31 -10.60 4.92
C PHE A 359 -13.72 -11.06 4.53
N CYS A 360 -14.22 -10.68 3.36
CA CYS A 360 -15.49 -11.20 2.85
C CYS A 360 -15.45 -12.73 2.71
N LEU A 361 -14.40 -13.29 2.12
CA LEU A 361 -14.23 -14.74 1.96
C LEU A 361 -14.15 -15.46 3.31
N LEU A 362 -13.41 -14.90 4.28
CA LEU A 362 -13.29 -15.44 5.63
C LEU A 362 -14.64 -15.42 6.39
N ILE A 363 -15.43 -14.35 6.23
CA ILE A 363 -16.78 -14.25 6.84
C ILE A 363 -17.70 -15.34 6.27
N ARG A 364 -17.63 -15.61 4.97
CA ARG A 364 -18.41 -16.66 4.30
C ARG A 364 -17.92 -18.07 4.61
N GLY A 365 -16.65 -18.21 5.02
CA GLY A 365 -16.00 -19.52 5.12
C GLY A 365 -15.78 -20.17 3.75
N GLU A 366 -15.63 -19.36 2.70
CA GLU A 366 -15.36 -19.83 1.34
C GLU A 366 -13.86 -20.13 1.15
N PRO A 367 -13.50 -21.10 0.29
CA PRO A 367 -12.11 -21.36 -0.04
C PRO A 367 -11.48 -20.16 -0.73
N LEU A 368 -10.27 -19.79 -0.30
CA LEU A 368 -9.45 -18.85 -1.06
C LEU A 368 -9.17 -19.46 -2.45
N PRO A 369 -9.30 -18.69 -3.54
CA PRO A 369 -8.90 -19.14 -4.86
C PRO A 369 -7.36 -19.20 -4.96
N LEU A 370 -6.77 -20.24 -4.36
CA LEU A 370 -5.32 -20.42 -4.25
C LEU A 370 -4.66 -21.00 -5.51
N SER A 371 -5.37 -21.15 -6.63
CA SER A 371 -4.84 -21.81 -7.84
C SER A 371 -3.83 -20.98 -8.65
N GLY A 372 -3.45 -19.79 -8.19
CA GLY A 372 -2.35 -18.98 -8.75
C GLY A 372 -1.24 -18.65 -7.76
N VAL A 373 -1.34 -19.12 -6.52
CA VAL A 373 -0.39 -18.79 -5.45
C VAL A 373 0.72 -19.84 -5.43
N PRO A 374 2.00 -19.50 -5.66
CA PRO A 374 3.08 -20.47 -5.67
C PRO A 374 3.19 -21.15 -4.30
N THR A 375 2.79 -22.42 -4.24
CA THR A 375 3.00 -23.30 -3.07
C THR A 375 4.48 -23.67 -2.85
N LYS A 376 5.39 -23.01 -3.59
CA LYS A 376 6.84 -23.05 -3.40
C LYS A 376 7.34 -21.61 -3.27
N VAL A 377 7.37 -21.12 -2.03
CA VAL A 377 8.08 -19.88 -1.68
C VAL A 377 9.57 -20.11 -1.92
N GLY A 378 10.06 -19.54 -3.02
CA GLY A 378 11.48 -19.24 -3.23
C GLY A 378 11.91 -18.01 -2.42
N PRO A 379 13.16 -17.52 -2.57
CA PRO A 379 13.79 -16.56 -1.67
C PRO A 379 13.24 -15.12 -1.69
N GLU A 380 12.11 -14.86 -2.36
CA GLU A 380 11.53 -13.53 -2.53
C GLU A 380 10.13 -13.49 -1.89
N GLY A 381 10.07 -13.01 -0.63
CA GLY A 381 8.93 -12.41 0.10
C GLY A 381 7.54 -13.11 0.17
N PRO A 382 6.87 -13.17 1.34
CA PRO A 382 5.45 -13.52 1.39
C PRO A 382 4.57 -12.37 0.89
N ASP A 383 3.66 -12.66 -0.04
CA ASP A 383 2.49 -11.87 -0.45
C ASP A 383 1.73 -11.29 0.77
N ASN A 384 1.17 -10.08 0.68
CA ASN A 384 0.50 -9.37 1.80
C ASN A 384 -0.62 -10.20 2.43
N VAL A 385 -1.40 -10.90 1.59
CA VAL A 385 -2.45 -11.84 2.03
C VAL A 385 -1.86 -12.95 2.92
N HIS A 386 -0.68 -13.46 2.60
CA HIS A 386 -0.03 -14.48 3.42
C HIS A 386 0.47 -13.92 4.75
N ARG A 387 1.04 -12.71 4.78
CA ARG A 387 1.48 -12.09 6.03
C ARG A 387 0.29 -11.89 6.97
N THR A 388 -0.80 -11.31 6.45
CA THR A 388 -2.07 -11.13 7.17
C THR A 388 -2.60 -12.46 7.72
N ILE A 389 -2.70 -13.52 6.90
CA ILE A 389 -3.18 -14.84 7.37
C ILE A 389 -2.29 -15.36 8.51
N ARG A 390 -0.97 -15.30 8.38
CA ARG A 390 -0.05 -15.82 9.41
C ARG A 390 -0.15 -15.01 10.70
N LEU A 391 -0.25 -13.69 10.60
CA LEU A 391 -0.46 -12.81 11.75
C LEU A 391 -1.78 -13.15 12.45
N TYR A 392 -2.85 -13.35 11.68
CA TYR A 392 -4.18 -13.66 12.21
C TYR A 392 -4.23 -15.02 12.91
N GLN A 393 -3.47 -16.02 12.42
CA GLN A 393 -3.31 -17.30 13.10
C GLN A 393 -2.56 -17.15 14.45
N MET A 394 -1.49 -16.35 14.49
CA MET A 394 -0.76 -16.09 15.73
C MET A 394 -1.60 -15.34 16.77
N LEU A 395 -2.36 -14.33 16.32
CA LEU A 395 -3.26 -13.54 17.16
C LEU A 395 -4.55 -14.26 17.54
N GLY A 396 -4.79 -15.48 17.04
CA GLY A 396 -5.95 -16.30 17.36
C GLY A 396 -7.26 -15.82 16.72
N ILE A 397 -7.17 -14.98 15.69
CA ILE A 397 -8.30 -14.56 14.85
C ILE A 397 -8.69 -15.72 13.92
N LEU A 398 -7.70 -16.38 13.34
CA LEU A 398 -7.86 -17.61 12.57
C LEU A 398 -7.48 -18.82 13.40
N ALA A 399 -8.06 -19.97 13.06
CA ALA A 399 -7.65 -21.23 13.63
C ALA A 399 -6.22 -21.59 13.18
N PRO A 400 -5.40 -22.17 14.07
CA PRO A 400 -4.01 -22.51 13.74
C PRO A 400 -3.92 -23.64 12.70
N ASP A 401 -4.91 -24.52 12.64
CA ASP A 401 -4.96 -25.68 11.76
C ASP A 401 -5.67 -25.41 10.41
N ASP A 402 -6.39 -24.29 10.30
CA ASP A 402 -7.19 -23.96 9.13
C ASP A 402 -7.14 -22.43 8.86
N PRO A 403 -6.40 -21.99 7.81
CA PRO A 403 -6.21 -20.58 7.48
C PRO A 403 -7.49 -19.89 6.98
N LEU A 404 -8.60 -20.61 6.79
CA LEU A 404 -9.87 -20.07 6.34
C LEU A 404 -10.92 -20.00 7.45
N ARG A 405 -10.60 -20.56 8.62
CA ARG A 405 -11.58 -20.72 9.70
C ARG A 405 -11.38 -19.66 10.76
N LEU A 406 -12.30 -18.69 10.77
CA LEU A 406 -12.39 -17.71 11.85
C LEU A 406 -12.76 -18.38 13.19
N THR A 407 -12.04 -17.99 14.24
CA THR A 407 -12.47 -18.28 15.62
C THR A 407 -13.73 -17.48 15.95
N GLU A 408 -14.42 -17.83 17.04
CA GLU A 408 -15.61 -17.06 17.47
C GLU A 408 -15.27 -15.57 17.69
N ALA A 409 -14.13 -15.30 18.34
CA ALA A 409 -13.65 -13.94 18.53
C ALA A 409 -13.17 -13.30 17.21
N GLY A 410 -12.54 -14.09 16.34
CA GLY A 410 -12.07 -13.65 15.04
C GLY A 410 -13.19 -13.20 14.10
N ARG A 411 -14.38 -13.81 14.18
CA ARG A 411 -15.55 -13.38 13.37
C ARG A 411 -15.94 -11.94 13.68
N GLY A 412 -16.08 -11.60 14.96
CA GLY A 412 -16.43 -10.23 15.36
C GLY A 412 -15.34 -9.23 14.99
N MET A 413 -14.07 -9.64 15.12
CA MET A 413 -12.91 -8.83 14.75
C MET A 413 -12.88 -8.52 13.25
N VAL A 414 -12.96 -9.54 12.40
CA VAL A 414 -12.95 -9.36 10.93
C VAL A 414 -14.17 -8.55 10.48
N GLY A 415 -15.34 -8.76 11.08
CA GLY A 415 -16.51 -7.93 10.81
C GLY A 415 -16.31 -6.46 11.19
N TRP A 416 -15.69 -6.19 12.33
CA TRP A 416 -15.37 -4.83 12.76
C TRP A 416 -14.30 -4.18 11.85
N GLN A 417 -13.29 -4.92 11.41
CA GLN A 417 -12.26 -4.41 10.50
C GLN A 417 -12.81 -4.12 9.12
N LEU A 418 -13.64 -5.03 8.58
CA LEU A 418 -14.32 -4.83 7.31
C LEU A 418 -15.26 -3.63 7.38
N HIS A 419 -15.93 -3.39 8.51
CA HIS A 419 -16.75 -2.19 8.70
C HIS A 419 -15.93 -0.90 8.51
N ASN A 420 -14.75 -0.82 9.12
CA ASN A 420 -13.87 0.34 8.99
C ASN A 420 -13.28 0.46 7.58
N LEU A 421 -12.89 -0.67 6.98
CA LEU A 421 -12.36 -0.70 5.62
C LEU A 421 -13.41 -0.28 4.58
N ARG A 422 -14.70 -0.59 4.76
CA ARG A 422 -15.77 -0.11 3.87
C ARG A 422 -15.76 1.41 3.74
N GLY A 423 -15.58 2.13 4.85
CA GLY A 423 -15.51 3.59 4.85
C GLY A 423 -14.30 4.13 4.09
N ILE A 424 -13.15 3.45 4.23
CA ILE A 424 -11.90 3.82 3.56
C ILE A 424 -11.94 3.48 2.07
N ILE A 425 -12.53 2.34 1.70
CA ILE A 425 -12.69 1.88 0.32
C ILE A 425 -13.72 2.73 -0.44
N GLU A 426 -14.78 3.18 0.24
CA GLU A 426 -15.75 4.13 -0.32
C GLU A 426 -15.14 5.53 -0.47
N TYR A 427 -14.22 5.92 0.42
CA TYR A 427 -13.49 7.18 0.37
C TYR A 427 -12.39 7.20 -0.72
N LYS A 428 -11.60 6.11 -0.83
CA LYS A 428 -10.52 5.96 -1.82
C LYS A 428 -11.03 5.56 -3.23
N GLY A 429 -12.29 5.13 -3.34
CA GLY A 429 -12.88 4.64 -4.58
C GLY A 429 -12.36 3.26 -4.97
N LEU A 430 -13.25 2.26 -4.97
CA LEU A 430 -13.02 0.84 -5.34
C LEU A 430 -12.28 0.56 -6.68
N LEU A 431 -11.92 1.60 -7.45
CA LEU A 431 -11.48 1.51 -8.85
C LEU A 431 -10.01 1.89 -9.08
N ASN A 432 -9.22 2.20 -8.04
CA ASN A 432 -7.79 2.45 -8.20
C ASN A 432 -6.92 1.17 -8.23
N GLU A 433 -7.43 0.02 -7.80
CA GLU A 433 -6.68 -1.25 -7.78
C GLU A 433 -7.15 -2.22 -8.90
N GLU A 434 -6.97 -1.86 -10.17
CA GLU A 434 -7.21 -2.80 -11.30
C GLU A 434 -6.21 -3.98 -11.34
N ALA A 435 -5.08 -3.90 -10.61
CA ALA A 435 -4.05 -4.93 -10.63
C ALA A 435 -4.32 -6.14 -9.70
N GLY A 436 -5.12 -5.97 -8.64
CA GLY A 436 -5.40 -7.05 -7.65
C GLY A 436 -6.71 -7.80 -7.90
N ILE A 437 -7.72 -7.13 -8.46
CA ILE A 437 -9.08 -7.68 -8.57
C ILE A 437 -9.21 -8.71 -9.72
N THR A 438 -8.42 -8.58 -10.78
CA THR A 438 -8.47 -9.47 -11.95
C THR A 438 -8.06 -10.91 -11.61
N HIS A 439 -7.11 -11.12 -10.69
CA HIS A 439 -6.67 -12.46 -10.30
C HIS A 439 -7.69 -13.23 -9.41
N LEU A 440 -8.49 -12.51 -8.63
CA LEU A 440 -9.52 -13.10 -7.75
C LEU A 440 -10.84 -13.41 -8.47
N LEU A 441 -11.16 -12.68 -9.54
CA LEU A 441 -12.38 -12.89 -10.33
C LEU A 441 -12.23 -14.00 -11.39
N ASP A 442 -11.03 -14.23 -11.93
CA ASP A 442 -10.76 -15.25 -12.96
C ASP A 442 -10.73 -16.69 -12.42
N THR A 443 -10.81 -16.87 -11.10
CA THR A 443 -10.60 -18.16 -10.42
C THR A 443 -11.89 -18.77 -9.85
N ARG A 444 -13.05 -18.17 -10.11
CA ARG A 444 -14.33 -18.83 -9.83
C ARG A 444 -14.53 -20.02 -10.77
N PRO A 445 -14.94 -21.20 -10.26
CA PRO A 445 -15.57 -22.18 -11.13
C PRO A 445 -16.80 -21.52 -11.72
N THR A 446 -16.89 -21.48 -13.05
CA THR A 446 -18.11 -21.13 -13.78
C THR A 446 -19.30 -21.79 -13.08
N PRO A 447 -20.36 -21.06 -12.72
CA PRO A 447 -21.55 -21.70 -12.20
C PRO A 447 -22.00 -22.73 -13.24
N LEU A 448 -22.13 -23.99 -12.84
CA LEU A 448 -22.75 -25.03 -13.64
C LEU A 448 -24.14 -24.56 -14.00
N THR A 449 -24.28 -23.95 -15.18
CA THR A 449 -25.57 -23.67 -15.79
C THR A 449 -26.31 -25.00 -15.94
N GLU A 450 -27.58 -24.97 -15.55
CA GLU A 450 -28.53 -26.08 -15.61
C GLU A 450 -28.47 -26.88 -16.93
N PRO A 451 -28.83 -28.18 -16.89
CA PRO A 451 -28.50 -29.11 -17.95
C PRO A 451 -29.35 -28.85 -19.18
N THR A 452 -28.73 -28.32 -20.24
CA THR A 452 -29.30 -28.45 -21.57
C THR A 452 -28.89 -29.82 -22.12
N HIS A 453 -29.85 -30.72 -22.14
CA HIS A 453 -29.80 -31.94 -22.93
C HIS A 453 -29.40 -31.58 -24.38
N HIS A 454 -28.24 -32.05 -24.84
CA HIS A 454 -28.09 -32.78 -26.11
C HIS A 454 -26.66 -33.32 -26.26
N ASP A 455 -26.60 -34.65 -26.36
CA ASP A 455 -25.63 -35.51 -27.03
C ASP A 455 -24.13 -35.35 -26.72
N LEU A 456 -23.69 -36.25 -25.84
CA LEU A 456 -22.34 -36.75 -25.69
C LEU A 456 -21.77 -37.23 -27.04
N ASP A 457 -20.64 -36.66 -27.45
CA ASP A 457 -19.71 -37.34 -28.36
C ASP A 457 -18.48 -37.80 -27.55
N MET A 458 -18.22 -39.10 -27.61
CA MET A 458 -17.45 -39.89 -26.62
C MET A 458 -16.05 -40.25 -27.13
N ASP A 459 -15.26 -39.29 -27.61
CA ASP A 459 -13.95 -39.61 -28.25
C ASP A 459 -12.74 -38.73 -27.84
N THR A 460 -12.80 -37.92 -26.78
CA THR A 460 -11.65 -37.06 -26.37
C THR A 460 -11.14 -37.24 -24.94
N LEU A 461 -11.41 -38.39 -24.31
CA LEU A 461 -10.87 -38.74 -22.99
C LEU A 461 -9.95 -39.98 -23.05
N HIS A 462 -8.81 -39.86 -23.74
CA HIS A 462 -7.75 -40.87 -23.60
C HIS A 462 -6.29 -40.42 -23.52
N ASP A 463 -5.98 -39.12 -23.54
CA ASP A 463 -4.57 -38.66 -23.56
C ASP A 463 -4.07 -37.94 -22.28
N PHE A 464 -4.83 -37.93 -21.18
CA PHE A 464 -4.43 -37.17 -19.97
C PHE A 464 -3.99 -37.98 -18.74
N PHE A 465 -3.81 -39.29 -18.85
CA PHE A 465 -3.22 -40.09 -17.76
C PHE A 465 -2.20 -41.10 -18.27
N THR A 466 -0.92 -40.71 -18.29
CA THR A 466 0.19 -41.60 -17.97
C THR A 466 1.34 -40.78 -17.41
N LEU A 467 1.74 -41.15 -16.19
CA LEU A 467 2.89 -40.67 -15.45
C LEU A 467 4.18 -40.95 -16.22
N ASP A 468 5.15 -40.04 -16.15
CA ASP A 468 6.55 -40.43 -16.06
C ASP A 468 7.18 -39.76 -14.83
N GLU A 469 7.65 -40.65 -13.96
CA GLU A 469 8.57 -40.41 -12.86
C GLU A 469 9.96 -40.06 -13.44
N GLU A 470 10.84 -39.54 -12.58
CA GLU A 470 12.27 -39.24 -12.82
C GLU A 470 12.63 -37.85 -13.37
N ASN A 471 12.81 -36.89 -12.46
CA ASN A 471 14.14 -36.27 -12.27
C ASN A 471 14.12 -35.27 -11.10
N TYR A 472 15.04 -35.49 -10.15
CA TYR A 472 15.97 -34.52 -9.54
C TYR A 472 16.41 -35.03 -8.16
N GLY A 473 17.51 -35.79 -8.15
CA GLY A 473 18.39 -35.95 -7.00
C GLY A 473 19.53 -34.93 -7.07
N LEU A 474 19.85 -34.39 -5.90
CA LEU A 474 20.67 -33.21 -5.58
C LEU A 474 22.11 -33.20 -6.14
N PRO A 475 22.75 -32.01 -6.18
CA PRO A 475 24.20 -31.87 -6.32
C PRO A 475 24.87 -31.96 -4.94
N ASP A 476 25.98 -32.70 -4.83
CA ASP A 476 27.03 -32.39 -3.85
C ASP A 476 28.36 -33.07 -4.21
N ASP A 477 29.43 -32.38 -3.79
CA ASP A 477 30.80 -32.81 -3.53
C ASP A 477 31.89 -32.69 -4.61
N PHE A 478 32.72 -31.68 -4.36
CA PHE A 478 34.18 -31.69 -4.49
C PHE A 478 34.80 -33.03 -4.02
N ASP A 479 35.64 -33.65 -4.85
CA ASP A 479 37.08 -33.77 -4.57
C ASP A 479 37.83 -34.41 -5.76
N ASP A 480 39.08 -33.97 -5.90
CA ASP A 480 40.25 -34.63 -6.49
C ASP A 480 40.05 -35.72 -7.57
N ASP A 481 40.60 -35.52 -8.76
CA ASP A 481 41.98 -35.96 -9.04
C ASP A 481 42.34 -35.75 -10.52
N GLN A 482 43.51 -35.17 -10.73
CA GLN A 482 44.50 -35.45 -11.78
C GLN A 482 44.11 -35.74 -13.25
N THR A 483 44.80 -34.97 -14.10
CA THR A 483 45.42 -35.32 -15.41
C THR A 483 44.78 -34.78 -16.71
N ARG A 484 45.39 -33.69 -17.21
CA ARG A 484 45.64 -33.38 -18.64
C ARG A 484 46.26 -34.61 -19.35
N PRO A 485 46.23 -34.78 -20.70
CA PRO A 485 46.33 -33.74 -21.76
C PRO A 485 45.34 -34.00 -22.94
N PHE A 486 45.09 -33.11 -23.91
CA PHE A 486 45.94 -32.23 -24.72
C PHE A 486 45.14 -31.01 -25.20
#